data_AF-A0A933A139-F1
#
_entry.id   AF-A0A933A139-F1
#
_cell.length_a   1.000
_cell.length_b   1.000
_cell.length_c   1.000
_cell.angle_alpha   90.00
_cell.angle_beta   90.00
_cell.angle_gamma   90.00
#
_symmetry.space_group_name_H-M   'P 1'
#
loop_
_entity.id
_entity.type
_entity.pdbx_description
1 polymer ?
#
loop_
_entity_poly.entity_id
_entity_poly.type
_entity_poly.pdbx_seq_one_letter_code
_entity_poly.pdbx_strand_id
1 'polypeptide(L)'
;AKAINDAKAGVTASVIQDTAGYKLMVGSNSTGATYAITFGNALSGGSTTLGTMNNLQAAQDAQIKLGTGGSALTITRASNVITDVIPSVSLALGKAGGPVTVTVSRDTDSMKNAVNAFVSAYNDLSAYITDQTKYDADKKTAGLLLGDGTVRRIQRLLPDIITTATLNSGTVRNMPQMGVSLGTDGKLTVDNTKLNTAVTDYLSDVQSLMATTGSATDPDIAFVSAGSNAVVPTTNYAVSISQAATKGSWTATTRTLGVTDPGVAAAAVTVGTETLTFSGALFPSSKTIDFSLGTTPQQMADAINADANLNGKVYAQIDGTGHLEIVGKTFGTDFTVTSSGVGTGSGYSIAGTNSSQTSSGIPAQVTGTTAGGETLTVDGSTTVIIAAGKTLAQAASDFNAAMVTAGKALRATVSGLALVFERNAYGSGSNTLVSDSASAGALGVGTTTQTIQGQDVDGTINGEAATGTGQILTGDIGNATTEGLVIQVGLSVADLTAQGASQGTVTFKRGAGARLAVEIGALLEEETGAVPGAMQQIEDTIELYDKQIAAWEKRVEQRRATYVRMFTNLERSMGTLRTQSGWLTQQIAGFNRGTNR
;
A
#
# COMPACT_ATOMS: atom_id res chain seq x y z
N ALA A 1 -2.88 33.71 20.12
CA ALA A 1 -2.57 32.26 20.27
C ALA A 1 -3.81 31.40 20.10
N LYS A 2 -4.78 31.40 21.05
CA LYS A 2 -5.98 30.54 20.96
C LYS A 2 -6.72 30.62 19.62
N ALA A 3 -7.06 31.82 19.15
CA ALA A 3 -7.74 32.00 17.86
C ALA A 3 -6.97 31.43 16.65
N ILE A 4 -5.63 31.51 16.65
CA ILE A 4 -4.78 30.96 15.59
C ILE A 4 -4.81 29.41 15.64
N ASN A 5 -4.70 28.83 16.84
CA ASN A 5 -4.73 27.38 17.02
C ASN A 5 -6.11 26.79 16.70
N ASP A 6 -7.18 27.48 17.10
CA ASP A 6 -8.56 27.07 16.82
C ASP A 6 -8.88 27.10 15.32
N ALA A 7 -8.21 27.96 14.55
CA ALA A 7 -8.37 28.05 13.11
C ALA A 7 -7.78 26.87 12.33
N LYS A 8 -6.95 26.02 12.97
CA LYS A 8 -6.32 24.83 12.36
C LYS A 8 -5.61 25.08 11.04
N ALA A 9 -5.03 26.28 10.86
CA ALA A 9 -4.41 26.73 9.62
C ALA A 9 -3.00 26.15 9.35
N GLY A 10 -2.67 24.96 9.88
CA GLY A 10 -1.35 24.34 9.72
C GLY A 10 -0.20 24.99 10.51
N VAL A 11 -0.53 25.91 11.41
CA VAL A 11 0.42 26.61 12.29
C VAL A 11 0.05 26.41 13.76
N THR A 12 1.04 26.49 14.65
CA THR A 12 0.86 26.50 16.11
C THR A 12 1.36 27.82 16.67
N ALA A 13 0.52 28.48 17.46
CA ALA A 13 0.80 29.73 18.13
C ALA A 13 0.88 29.56 19.66
N SER A 14 1.90 30.14 20.28
CA SER A 14 2.14 30.16 21.72
C SER A 14 2.52 31.57 22.20
N VAL A 15 2.38 31.82 23.49
CA VAL A 15 2.82 33.07 24.12
C VAL A 15 4.04 32.77 24.98
N ILE A 16 5.11 33.52 24.79
CA ILE A 16 6.37 33.39 25.53
C ILE A 16 6.64 34.70 26.24
N GLN A 17 7.11 34.63 27.49
CA GLN A 17 7.54 35.80 28.25
C GLN A 17 9.07 35.89 28.22
N ASP A 18 9.61 37.03 27.78
CA ASP A 18 11.02 37.38 27.92
C ASP A 18 11.22 38.52 28.95
N THR A 19 12.45 39.02 29.07
CA THR A 19 12.79 40.12 29.98
C THR A 19 12.18 41.47 29.61
N ALA A 20 11.69 41.64 28.37
CA ALA A 20 11.07 42.86 27.86
C ALA A 20 9.54 42.78 27.81
N GLY A 21 8.93 41.59 27.94
CA GLY A 21 7.49 41.40 28.02
C GLY A 21 6.99 40.09 27.41
N TYR A 22 5.70 40.04 27.05
CA TYR A 22 5.09 38.89 26.39
C TYR A 22 5.16 39.02 24.87
N LYS A 23 5.55 37.93 24.19
CA LYS A 23 5.65 37.82 22.73
C LYS A 23 4.80 36.66 22.22
N LEU A 24 4.18 36.86 21.06
CA LEU A 24 3.51 35.80 20.31
C LEU A 24 4.54 35.07 19.44
N MET A 25 4.65 33.76 19.62
CA MET A 25 5.43 32.89 18.73
C MET A 25 4.47 32.07 17.88
N VAL A 26 4.75 31.97 16.58
CA VAL A 26 3.99 31.16 15.64
C VAL A 26 4.96 30.31 14.84
N GLY A 27 4.73 29.00 14.81
CA GLY A 27 5.53 28.03 14.05
C GLY A 27 4.65 27.25 13.09
N SER A 28 5.22 26.84 11.96
CA SER A 28 4.56 25.91 11.03
C SER A 28 4.61 24.50 11.61
N ASN A 29 3.55 23.72 11.39
CA ASN A 29 3.53 22.30 11.75
C ASN A 29 4.24 21.42 10.70
N SER A 30 4.61 22.01 9.55
CA SER A 30 5.29 21.36 8.44
C SER A 30 6.63 22.05 8.12
N THR A 31 7.61 21.26 7.68
CA THR A 31 8.92 21.75 7.22
C THR A 31 8.91 21.98 5.70
N GLY A 32 9.85 22.78 5.20
CA GLY A 32 10.00 23.09 3.77
C GLY A 32 9.73 24.56 3.45
N ALA A 33 10.40 25.08 2.42
CA ALA A 33 10.33 26.49 2.01
C ALA A 33 8.90 26.93 1.68
N THR A 34 8.08 26.03 1.14
CA THR A 34 6.65 26.25 0.84
C THR A 34 5.82 26.59 2.07
N TYR A 35 6.23 26.15 3.26
CA TYR A 35 5.50 26.38 4.52
C TYR A 35 6.02 27.60 5.29
N ALA A 36 6.66 28.54 4.59
CA ALA A 36 7.01 29.84 5.16
C ALA A 36 5.75 30.59 5.62
N ILE A 37 5.75 31.06 6.86
CA ILE A 37 4.63 31.80 7.43
C ILE A 37 4.68 33.24 6.94
N THR A 38 3.57 33.70 6.37
CA THR A 38 3.37 35.11 6.04
C THR A 38 2.19 35.66 6.84
N PHE A 39 2.34 36.87 7.35
CA PHE A 39 1.27 37.58 8.05
C PHE A 39 0.71 38.65 7.11
N GLY A 40 -0.58 38.53 6.77
CA GLY A 40 -1.29 39.58 6.05
C GLY A 40 -1.67 40.74 6.97
N ASN A 41 -1.72 41.95 6.42
CA ASN A 41 -2.01 43.18 7.18
C ASN A 41 -3.53 43.47 7.35
N ALA A 42 -4.40 42.49 7.13
CA ALA A 42 -5.86 42.69 7.02
C ALA A 42 -6.61 42.50 8.36
N LEU A 43 -6.10 43.06 9.46
CA LEU A 43 -6.80 43.04 10.75
C LEU A 43 -7.79 44.21 10.80
N SER A 44 -9.09 43.92 10.92
CA SER A 44 -10.14 44.93 11.12
C SER A 44 -10.72 44.85 12.53
N GLY A 45 -11.01 46.01 13.16
CA GLY A 45 -11.78 46.09 14.42
C GLY A 45 -10.98 46.16 15.74
N GLY A 46 -9.66 46.37 15.73
CA GLY A 46 -8.84 46.49 16.95
C GLY A 46 -7.92 47.73 16.98
N SER A 47 -7.62 48.25 18.17
CA SER A 47 -6.74 49.43 18.38
C SER A 47 -5.23 49.07 18.46
N THR A 48 -4.89 47.79 18.50
CA THR A 48 -3.52 47.29 18.64
C THR A 48 -3.13 46.53 17.37
N THR A 49 -2.07 46.97 16.71
CA THR A 49 -1.47 46.27 15.57
C THR A 49 -0.70 45.05 16.07
N LEU A 50 -0.72 43.94 15.31
CA LEU A 50 0.37 42.97 15.41
C LEU A 50 1.61 43.73 14.95
N GLY A 51 2.52 44.06 15.86
CA GLY A 51 3.79 44.71 15.50
C GLY A 51 4.60 43.87 14.51
N THR A 52 5.79 44.34 14.15
CA THR A 52 6.66 43.60 13.22
C THR A 52 7.01 42.21 13.78
N MET A 53 6.65 41.16 13.04
CA MET A 53 7.03 39.78 13.37
C MET A 53 8.47 39.53 12.92
N ASN A 54 9.31 39.05 13.82
CA ASN A 54 10.69 38.68 13.50
C ASN A 54 10.75 37.22 13.05
N ASN A 55 11.50 36.95 11.98
CA ASN A 55 11.75 35.58 11.51
C ASN A 55 12.88 34.94 12.33
N LEU A 56 12.52 34.07 13.27
CA LEU A 56 13.49 33.38 14.13
C LEU A 56 14.19 32.21 13.42
N GLN A 57 13.49 31.55 12.50
CA GLN A 57 14.01 30.44 11.70
C GLN A 57 13.31 30.40 10.34
N ALA A 58 14.07 30.66 9.27
CA ALA A 58 13.54 30.59 7.92
C ALA A 58 13.17 29.15 7.54
N ALA A 59 11.98 28.97 6.96
CA ALA A 59 11.59 27.70 6.38
C ALA A 59 12.49 27.38 5.18
N GLN A 60 13.05 26.17 5.17
CA GLN A 60 13.95 25.71 4.11
C GLN A 60 13.62 24.26 3.78
N ASP A 61 13.84 23.90 2.52
CA ASP A 61 13.78 22.51 2.09
C ASP A 61 15.06 21.78 2.50
N ALA A 62 14.92 20.49 2.78
CA ALA A 62 16.06 19.59 2.87
C ALA A 62 16.67 19.41 1.49
N GLN A 63 17.99 19.55 1.40
CA GLN A 63 18.75 19.36 0.17
C GLN A 63 19.87 18.35 0.40
N ILE A 64 19.89 17.30 -0.41
CA ILE A 64 20.95 16.29 -0.41
C ILE A 64 21.57 16.15 -1.79
N LYS A 65 22.82 15.67 -1.83
CA LYS A 65 23.48 15.23 -3.07
C LYS A 65 23.62 13.71 -3.04
N LEU A 66 23.00 13.05 -4.01
CA LEU A 66 23.08 11.60 -4.17
C LEU A 66 24.09 11.25 -5.27
N GLY A 67 25.08 10.41 -4.93
CA GLY A 67 26.16 10.01 -5.82
C GLY A 67 27.46 10.80 -5.59
N THR A 68 28.49 10.44 -6.36
CA THR A 68 29.84 11.02 -6.26
C THR A 68 30.22 11.76 -7.54
N GLY A 69 30.99 12.85 -7.42
CA GLY A 69 31.55 13.58 -8.57
C GLY A 69 30.57 14.55 -9.23
N GLY A 70 30.88 14.97 -10.46
CA GLY A 70 30.13 16.01 -11.21
C GLY A 70 28.73 15.59 -11.66
N SER A 71 28.38 14.31 -11.54
CA SER A 71 27.06 13.74 -11.91
C SER A 71 26.15 13.49 -10.71
N ALA A 72 26.51 13.98 -9.52
CA ALA A 72 25.68 13.83 -8.33
C ALA A 72 24.33 14.54 -8.50
N LEU A 73 23.25 13.83 -8.18
CA LEU A 73 21.89 14.34 -8.28
C LEU A 73 21.60 15.21 -7.06
N THR A 74 21.16 16.45 -7.29
CA THR A 74 20.67 17.32 -6.22
C THR A 74 19.19 17.03 -6.01
N ILE A 75 18.84 16.60 -4.81
CA ILE A 75 17.47 16.28 -4.42
C ILE A 75 17.03 17.29 -3.37
N THR A 76 15.90 17.94 -3.62
CA THR A 76 15.28 18.90 -2.72
C THR A 76 13.91 18.38 -2.27
N ARG A 77 13.64 18.38 -0.97
CA ARG A 77 12.38 17.91 -0.38
C ARG A 77 11.98 18.79 0.79
N ALA A 78 10.68 18.99 0.97
CA ALA A 78 10.14 19.75 2.09
C ALA A 78 10.38 19.08 3.46
N SER A 79 10.47 17.74 3.50
CA SER A 79 10.63 16.93 4.72
C SER A 79 12.05 16.39 4.89
N ASN A 80 12.45 16.18 6.16
CA ASN A 80 13.65 15.42 6.52
C ASN A 80 13.47 13.90 6.39
N VAL A 81 12.27 13.43 6.05
CA VAL A 81 12.02 12.02 5.71
C VAL A 81 11.74 11.94 4.21
N ILE A 82 12.64 11.30 3.48
CA ILE A 82 12.60 11.18 2.02
C ILE A 82 12.34 9.72 1.65
N THR A 83 11.21 9.43 0.99
CA THR A 83 10.76 8.06 0.69
C THR A 83 10.57 7.78 -0.81
N ASP A 84 10.81 8.77 -1.66
CA ASP A 84 10.40 8.78 -3.07
C ASP A 84 11.57 8.84 -4.05
N VAL A 85 12.80 8.81 -3.55
CA VAL A 85 14.02 8.91 -4.37
C VAL A 85 14.51 7.54 -4.80
N ILE A 86 14.61 6.62 -3.86
CA ILE A 86 15.04 5.24 -4.11
C ILE A 86 13.84 4.36 -3.75
N PRO A 87 13.31 3.56 -4.70
CA PRO A 87 12.20 2.66 -4.43
C PRO A 87 12.46 1.81 -3.19
N SER A 88 11.47 1.73 -2.30
CA SER A 88 11.51 0.94 -1.06
C SER A 88 12.58 1.36 -0.05
N VAL A 89 13.14 2.57 -0.16
CA VAL A 89 14.09 3.12 0.81
C VAL A 89 13.52 4.42 1.40
N SER A 90 13.51 4.48 2.73
CA SER A 90 13.17 5.68 3.49
C SER A 90 14.43 6.25 4.12
N LEU A 91 14.80 7.48 3.75
CA LEU A 91 15.94 8.21 4.28
C LEU A 91 15.45 9.22 5.31
N ALA A 92 15.76 8.97 6.58
CA ALA A 92 15.58 9.96 7.64
C ALA A 92 16.88 10.78 7.80
N LEU A 93 16.81 12.06 7.43
CA LEU A 93 17.94 12.97 7.48
C LEU A 93 18.17 13.45 8.92
N GLY A 94 19.42 13.33 9.37
CA GLY A 94 19.88 13.86 10.64
C GLY A 94 20.42 15.28 10.50
N LYS A 95 21.72 15.45 10.77
CA LYS A 95 22.40 16.75 10.66
C LYS A 95 23.13 16.87 9.33
N ALA A 96 23.24 18.09 8.81
CA ALA A 96 24.12 18.37 7.68
C ALA A 96 25.58 18.06 8.04
N GLY A 97 26.31 17.44 7.12
CA GLY A 97 27.69 16.98 7.35
C GLY A 97 28.40 16.52 6.09
N GLY A 98 29.54 15.86 6.28
CA GLY A 98 30.31 15.24 5.19
C GLY A 98 29.55 14.10 4.50
N PRO A 99 30.12 13.53 3.42
CA PRO A 99 29.47 12.45 2.68
C PRO A 99 29.21 11.24 3.58
N VAL A 100 28.00 10.68 3.49
CA VAL A 100 27.59 9.46 4.18
C VAL A 100 27.36 8.37 3.14
N THR A 101 27.96 7.20 3.37
CA THR A 101 27.70 6.01 2.55
C THR A 101 26.53 5.23 3.14
N VAL A 102 25.48 5.04 2.35
CA VAL A 102 24.36 4.17 2.69
C VAL A 102 24.53 2.86 1.93
N THR A 103 24.65 1.76 2.66
CA THR A 103 24.77 0.43 2.09
C THR A 103 23.45 -0.31 2.27
N VAL A 104 22.87 -0.78 1.17
CA VAL A 104 21.73 -1.69 1.20
C VAL A 104 22.28 -3.11 1.09
N SER A 105 22.16 -3.88 2.17
CA SER A 105 22.56 -5.28 2.22
C SER A 105 21.40 -6.16 2.66
N ARG A 106 21.48 -7.44 2.32
CA ARG A 106 20.53 -8.46 2.81
C ARG A 106 20.73 -8.66 4.31
N ASP A 107 19.64 -8.77 5.05
CA ASP A 107 19.66 -9.09 6.48
C ASP A 107 19.73 -10.62 6.69
N THR A 108 20.95 -11.16 6.68
CA THR A 108 21.18 -12.60 6.89
C THR A 108 21.00 -13.02 8.35
N ASP A 109 21.09 -12.09 9.30
CA ASP A 109 20.94 -12.38 10.73
C ASP A 109 19.49 -12.70 11.08
N SER A 110 18.53 -11.91 10.59
CA SER A 110 17.10 -12.20 10.75
C SER A 110 16.73 -13.59 10.18
N MET A 111 17.32 -13.99 9.05
CA MET A 111 17.08 -15.30 8.46
C MET A 111 17.66 -16.45 9.29
N LYS A 112 18.90 -16.31 9.78
CA LYS A 112 19.52 -17.29 10.69
C LYS A 112 18.72 -17.44 11.98
N ASN A 113 18.25 -16.32 12.54
CA ASN A 113 17.42 -16.31 13.74
C ASN A 113 16.08 -17.03 13.51
N ALA A 114 15.43 -16.82 12.36
CA ALA A 114 14.20 -17.53 12.01
C ALA A 114 14.41 -19.06 11.91
N VAL A 115 15.51 -19.51 11.30
CA VAL A 115 15.84 -20.95 11.23
C VAL A 115 16.12 -21.53 12.63
N ASN A 116 16.85 -20.82 13.48
CA ASN A 116 17.11 -21.27 14.85
C ASN A 116 15.83 -21.32 15.68
N ALA A 117 14.94 -20.33 15.56
CA ALA A 117 13.65 -20.31 16.23
C ALA A 117 12.77 -21.48 15.78
N PHE A 118 12.76 -21.78 14.48
CA PHE A 118 12.09 -22.96 13.93
C PHE A 118 12.62 -24.27 14.52
N VAL A 119 13.95 -24.44 14.56
CA VAL A 119 14.58 -25.64 15.16
C VAL A 119 14.25 -25.76 16.64
N SER A 120 14.27 -24.65 17.39
CA SER A 120 13.89 -24.64 18.81
C SER A 120 12.44 -25.10 18.99
N ALA A 121 11.49 -24.48 18.27
CA ALA A 121 10.08 -24.83 18.37
C ALA A 121 9.80 -26.30 18.01
N TYR A 122 10.47 -26.82 16.97
CA TYR A 122 10.42 -28.24 16.62
C TYR A 122 10.93 -29.12 17.77
N ASN A 123 12.09 -28.78 18.35
CA ASN A 123 12.72 -29.57 19.40
C ASN A 123 11.91 -29.53 20.71
N ASP A 124 11.30 -28.38 21.03
CA ASP A 124 10.42 -28.22 22.18
C ASP A 124 9.16 -29.09 22.03
N LEU A 125 8.54 -29.08 20.84
CA LEU A 125 7.40 -29.95 20.54
C LEU A 125 7.78 -31.44 20.58
N SER A 126 8.91 -31.81 19.95
CA SER A 126 9.42 -33.18 19.94
C SER A 126 9.70 -33.68 21.37
N ALA A 127 10.32 -32.84 22.20
CA ALA A 127 10.57 -33.15 23.61
C ALA A 127 9.27 -33.30 24.41
N TYR A 128 8.32 -32.39 24.24
CA TYR A 128 7.02 -32.46 24.91
C TYR A 128 6.26 -33.73 24.54
N ILE A 129 6.16 -34.04 23.25
CA ILE A 129 5.47 -35.25 22.79
C ILE A 129 6.19 -36.51 23.30
N THR A 130 7.52 -36.54 23.28
CA THR A 130 8.30 -37.67 23.82
C THR A 130 8.05 -37.85 25.31
N ASP A 131 8.00 -36.76 26.08
CA ASP A 131 7.70 -36.83 27.51
C ASP A 131 6.30 -37.38 27.80
N GLN A 132 5.30 -36.97 27.02
CA GLN A 132 3.91 -37.43 27.15
C GLN A 132 3.70 -38.87 26.65
N THR A 133 4.61 -39.41 25.85
CA THR A 133 4.47 -40.75 25.22
C THR A 133 5.49 -41.78 25.72
N LYS A 134 6.46 -41.41 26.55
CA LYS A 134 7.46 -42.37 27.06
C LYS A 134 6.90 -43.24 28.19
N TYR A 135 7.50 -44.41 28.35
CA TYR A 135 7.36 -45.22 29.55
C TYR A 135 8.62 -45.06 30.41
N ASP A 136 8.46 -44.57 31.64
CA ASP A 136 9.55 -44.48 32.62
C ASP A 136 9.66 -45.82 33.35
N ALA A 137 10.68 -46.61 33.00
CA ALA A 137 10.89 -47.94 33.55
C ALA A 137 11.28 -47.92 35.04
N ASP A 138 11.94 -46.85 35.49
CA ASP A 138 12.39 -46.70 36.88
C ASP A 138 11.21 -46.37 37.79
N LYS A 139 10.34 -45.47 37.35
CA LYS A 139 9.10 -45.11 38.07
C LYS A 139 7.94 -46.06 37.80
N LYS A 140 8.06 -46.92 36.79
CA LYS A 140 6.98 -47.79 36.27
C LYS A 140 5.73 -46.98 35.90
N THR A 141 5.92 -45.77 35.37
CA THR A 141 4.86 -44.85 34.99
C THR A 141 4.86 -44.62 33.49
N ALA A 142 3.68 -44.74 32.87
CA ALA A 142 3.44 -44.33 31.50
C ALA A 142 3.12 -42.83 31.43
N GLY A 143 3.62 -42.15 30.39
CA GLY A 143 3.11 -40.83 30.01
C GLY A 143 1.62 -40.90 29.63
N LEU A 144 0.90 -39.79 29.81
CA LEU A 144 -0.56 -39.73 29.65
C LEU A 144 -1.02 -40.15 28.24
N LEU A 145 -0.21 -39.87 27.23
CA LEU A 145 -0.52 -40.14 25.82
C LEU A 145 0.22 -41.38 25.29
N LEU A 146 0.78 -42.22 26.17
CA LEU A 146 1.40 -43.48 25.77
C LEU A 146 0.35 -44.36 25.07
N GLY A 147 0.62 -44.70 23.83
CA GLY A 147 -0.29 -45.55 23.05
C GLY A 147 -1.31 -44.79 22.21
N ASP A 148 -1.32 -43.45 22.25
CA ASP A 148 -2.24 -42.63 21.46
C ASP A 148 -1.92 -42.68 19.95
N GLY A 149 -2.95 -42.84 19.13
CA GLY A 149 -2.81 -42.95 17.67
C GLY A 149 -2.48 -41.63 16.98
N THR A 150 -3.12 -40.55 17.43
CA THR A 150 -3.01 -39.20 16.87
C THR A 150 -1.63 -38.61 17.17
N VAL A 151 -1.17 -38.72 18.41
CA VAL A 151 0.17 -38.26 18.83
C VAL A 151 1.26 -39.02 18.10
N ARG A 152 1.14 -40.34 17.93
CA ARG A 152 2.10 -41.12 17.12
C ARG A 152 2.09 -40.73 15.65
N ARG A 153 0.95 -40.30 15.09
CA ARG A 153 0.89 -39.77 13.73
C ARG A 153 1.68 -38.46 13.62
N ILE A 154 1.51 -37.56 14.59
CA ILE A 154 2.28 -36.30 14.68
C ILE A 154 3.79 -36.60 14.80
N GLN A 155 4.18 -37.52 15.68
CA GLN A 155 5.59 -37.94 15.85
C GLN A 155 6.24 -38.44 14.56
N ARG A 156 5.47 -39.08 13.65
CA ARG A 156 5.99 -39.53 12.34
C ARG A 156 5.97 -38.41 11.29
N LEU A 157 4.95 -37.57 11.33
CA LEU A 157 4.76 -36.47 10.37
C LEU A 157 5.86 -35.41 10.48
N LEU A 158 6.22 -35.02 11.71
CA LEU A 158 7.22 -33.99 11.98
C LEU A 158 8.57 -34.26 11.29
N PRO A 159 9.25 -35.41 11.47
CA PRO A 159 10.51 -35.70 10.79
C PRO A 159 10.33 -35.98 9.29
N ASP A 160 9.19 -36.52 8.86
CA ASP A 160 8.94 -36.83 7.44
C ASP A 160 8.94 -35.56 6.57
N ILE A 161 8.27 -34.49 7.02
CA ILE A 161 8.23 -33.22 6.30
C ILE A 161 9.63 -32.62 6.12
N ILE A 162 10.48 -32.73 7.15
CA ILE A 162 11.84 -32.18 7.14
C ILE A 162 12.76 -32.98 6.21
N THR A 163 12.65 -34.31 6.24
CA THR A 163 13.50 -35.22 5.48
C THR A 163 13.11 -35.34 4.01
N THR A 164 11.84 -35.15 3.68
CA THR A 164 11.34 -35.16 2.30
C THR A 164 11.50 -33.82 1.58
N ALA A 165 11.86 -32.75 2.30
CA ALA A 165 12.12 -31.44 1.71
C ALA A 165 13.38 -31.46 0.84
N THR A 166 13.16 -31.52 -0.47
CA THR A 166 14.23 -31.59 -1.47
C THR A 166 13.97 -30.66 -2.65
N LEU A 167 15.05 -30.14 -3.23
CA LEU A 167 15.02 -29.37 -4.47
C LEU A 167 15.59 -30.20 -5.63
N ASN A 168 14.96 -30.08 -6.80
CA ASN A 168 15.41 -30.73 -8.03
C ASN A 168 16.66 -30.04 -8.63
N SER A 169 16.90 -28.77 -8.28
CA SER A 169 17.98 -27.91 -8.76
C SER A 169 18.53 -27.05 -7.61
N GLY A 170 19.61 -26.31 -7.86
CA GLY A 170 20.32 -25.52 -6.83
C GLY A 170 21.53 -26.25 -6.25
N THR A 171 22.27 -25.56 -5.38
CA THR A 171 23.44 -26.11 -4.68
C THR A 171 23.02 -26.67 -3.33
N VAL A 172 22.14 -25.96 -2.63
CA VAL A 172 21.59 -26.37 -1.33
C VAL A 172 20.23 -27.03 -1.58
N ARG A 173 20.22 -28.35 -1.76
CA ARG A 173 19.03 -29.09 -2.21
C ARG A 173 18.22 -29.74 -1.11
N ASN A 174 18.70 -29.75 0.12
CA ASN A 174 18.02 -30.39 1.25
C ASN A 174 18.39 -29.72 2.58
N MET A 175 17.64 -30.04 3.63
CA MET A 175 17.82 -29.48 4.97
C MET A 175 19.24 -29.68 5.53
N PRO A 176 19.87 -30.87 5.44
CA PRO A 176 21.25 -31.06 5.92
C PRO A 176 22.30 -30.22 5.19
N GLN A 177 22.13 -29.99 3.87
CA GLN A 177 23.02 -29.10 3.10
C GLN A 177 22.86 -27.63 3.51
N MET A 178 21.67 -27.22 3.95
CA MET A 178 21.42 -25.92 4.55
C MET A 178 21.98 -25.82 5.98
N GLY A 179 22.42 -26.93 6.56
CA GLY A 179 22.94 -26.99 7.93
C GLY A 179 21.92 -27.43 8.97
N VAL A 180 20.70 -27.84 8.59
CA VAL A 180 19.69 -28.37 9.52
C VAL A 180 19.61 -29.89 9.39
N SER A 181 20.04 -30.62 10.42
CA SER A 181 20.11 -32.08 10.37
C SER A 181 19.23 -32.73 11.44
N LEU A 182 18.53 -33.81 11.08
CA LEU A 182 17.77 -34.65 12.00
C LEU A 182 18.69 -35.69 12.67
N GLY A 183 18.76 -35.65 14.00
CA GLY A 183 19.46 -36.64 14.82
C GLY A 183 18.67 -37.94 14.99
N THR A 184 19.34 -38.98 15.47
CA THR A 184 18.73 -40.30 15.75
C THR A 184 17.73 -40.25 16.90
N ASP A 185 17.79 -39.21 17.73
CA ASP A 185 16.85 -38.93 18.81
C ASP A 185 15.59 -38.18 18.36
N GLY A 186 15.44 -37.93 17.05
CA GLY A 186 14.31 -37.20 16.50
C GLY A 186 14.35 -35.70 16.78
N LYS A 187 15.53 -35.14 17.10
CA LYS A 187 15.76 -33.70 17.27
C LYS A 187 16.49 -33.10 16.08
N LEU A 188 16.24 -31.84 15.81
CA LEU A 188 16.97 -31.07 14.82
C LEU A 188 18.21 -30.41 15.44
N THR A 189 19.27 -30.36 14.66
CA THR A 189 20.56 -29.71 14.97
C THR A 189 20.92 -28.73 13.88
N VAL A 190 21.60 -27.63 14.26
CA VAL A 190 22.02 -26.57 13.34
C VAL A 190 23.55 -26.50 13.26
N ASP A 191 24.09 -26.66 12.06
CA ASP A 191 25.46 -26.32 11.70
C ASP A 191 25.49 -24.87 11.23
N ASN A 192 25.91 -23.97 12.14
CA ASN A 192 25.97 -22.53 11.88
C ASN A 192 26.89 -22.15 10.72
N THR A 193 27.91 -22.97 10.41
CA THR A 193 28.84 -22.69 9.31
C THR A 193 28.12 -22.90 7.98
N LYS A 194 27.49 -24.07 7.82
CA LYS A 194 26.69 -24.38 6.63
C LYS A 194 25.51 -23.44 6.47
N LEU A 195 24.81 -23.14 7.57
CA LEU A 195 23.69 -22.21 7.55
C LEU A 195 24.14 -20.82 7.11
N ASN A 196 25.27 -20.32 7.62
CA ASN A 196 25.79 -19.02 7.22
C ASN A 196 26.16 -18.95 5.72
N THR A 197 26.80 -20.00 5.19
CA THR A 197 27.07 -20.11 3.74
C THR A 197 25.77 -20.18 2.95
N ALA A 198 24.80 -20.99 3.37
CA ALA A 198 23.53 -21.15 2.67
C ALA A 198 22.73 -19.84 2.57
N VAL A 199 22.60 -19.08 3.67
CA VAL A 199 21.84 -17.81 3.66
C VAL A 199 22.56 -16.68 2.92
N THR A 200 23.90 -16.72 2.85
CA THR A 200 24.70 -15.66 2.21
C THR A 200 24.80 -15.90 0.71
N ASP A 201 25.13 -17.12 0.31
CA ASP A 201 25.50 -17.44 -1.08
C ASP A 201 24.35 -18.10 -1.87
N TYR A 202 23.41 -18.76 -1.18
CA TYR A 202 22.37 -19.59 -1.80
C TYR A 202 20.96 -19.28 -1.26
N LEU A 203 20.65 -18.00 -1.10
CA LEU A 203 19.39 -17.56 -0.49
C LEU A 203 18.13 -18.11 -1.17
N SER A 204 18.10 -18.17 -2.51
CA SER A 204 16.95 -18.72 -3.26
C SER A 204 16.67 -20.18 -2.91
N ASP A 205 17.73 -20.94 -2.66
CA ASP A 205 17.64 -22.35 -2.29
C ASP A 205 17.09 -22.48 -0.86
N VAL A 206 17.59 -21.65 0.08
CA VAL A 206 17.08 -21.58 1.45
C VAL A 206 15.59 -21.19 1.48
N GLN A 207 15.19 -20.18 0.70
CA GLN A 207 13.79 -19.76 0.59
C GLN A 207 12.91 -20.89 0.07
N SER A 208 13.37 -21.61 -0.95
CA SER A 208 12.61 -22.72 -1.54
C SER A 208 12.54 -23.95 -0.62
N LEU A 209 13.54 -24.14 0.26
CA LEU A 209 13.54 -25.22 1.25
C LEU A 209 12.70 -24.91 2.49
N MET A 210 12.49 -23.65 2.85
CA MET A 210 11.80 -23.27 4.09
C MET A 210 10.40 -22.70 3.87
N ALA A 211 10.23 -21.85 2.86
CA ALA A 211 9.01 -21.09 2.61
C ALA A 211 8.23 -21.64 1.40
N THR A 212 7.03 -21.09 1.17
CA THR A 212 6.34 -21.30 -0.10
C THR A 212 6.96 -20.35 -1.14
N THR A 213 7.46 -20.91 -2.23
CA THR A 213 8.01 -20.14 -3.36
C THR A 213 7.29 -20.52 -4.64
N GLY A 214 7.20 -19.58 -5.58
CA GLY A 214 6.60 -19.84 -6.88
C GLY A 214 7.28 -19.05 -7.99
N SER A 215 6.97 -19.46 -9.20
CA SER A 215 7.50 -18.88 -10.44
C SER A 215 6.39 -18.84 -11.47
N ALA A 216 6.40 -17.82 -12.31
CA ALA A 216 5.59 -17.75 -13.51
C ALA A 216 6.47 -17.85 -14.76
N THR A 217 5.85 -18.20 -15.88
CA THR A 217 6.52 -18.20 -17.18
C THR A 217 6.55 -16.82 -17.83
N ASP A 218 5.65 -15.93 -17.44
CA ASP A 218 5.53 -14.57 -17.95
C ASP A 218 6.14 -13.58 -16.93
N PRO A 219 6.99 -12.63 -17.35
CA PRO A 219 7.64 -11.68 -16.43
C PRO A 219 6.68 -10.68 -15.79
N ASP A 220 5.53 -10.41 -16.40
CA ASP A 220 4.50 -9.52 -15.86
C ASP A 220 3.50 -10.28 -14.98
N ILE A 221 3.67 -11.58 -14.79
CA ILE A 221 2.92 -12.38 -13.81
C ILE A 221 3.88 -12.79 -12.69
N ALA A 222 3.52 -12.52 -11.44
CA ALA A 222 4.35 -12.91 -10.29
C ALA A 222 3.54 -13.74 -9.29
N PHE A 223 4.13 -14.82 -8.80
CA PHE A 223 3.59 -15.52 -7.64
C PHE A 223 3.77 -14.66 -6.38
N VAL A 224 2.71 -14.51 -5.58
CA VAL A 224 2.74 -13.74 -4.33
C VAL A 224 2.68 -14.67 -3.13
N SER A 225 1.64 -15.50 -3.05
CA SER A 225 1.44 -16.42 -1.93
C SER A 225 0.49 -17.55 -2.29
N ALA A 226 0.47 -18.61 -1.47
CA ALA A 226 -0.52 -19.68 -1.56
C ALA A 226 -1.04 -20.04 -0.17
N GLY A 227 -2.34 -19.86 0.06
CA GLY A 227 -3.06 -20.27 1.26
C GLY A 227 -2.95 -21.78 1.53
N SER A 228 -3.38 -22.26 2.69
CA SER A 228 -3.27 -23.68 3.08
C SER A 228 -4.01 -24.62 2.13
N ASN A 229 -5.12 -24.16 1.55
CA ASN A 229 -6.01 -24.96 0.70
C ASN A 229 -5.56 -25.00 -0.78
N ALA A 230 -4.64 -24.11 -1.18
CA ALA A 230 -4.06 -24.15 -2.52
C ALA A 230 -3.24 -25.43 -2.72
N VAL A 231 -3.60 -26.21 -3.73
CA VAL A 231 -2.95 -27.47 -4.07
C VAL A 231 -1.67 -27.20 -4.83
N VAL A 232 -0.58 -27.89 -4.48
CA VAL A 232 0.68 -27.76 -5.22
C VAL A 232 0.50 -28.38 -6.62
N PRO A 233 0.70 -27.61 -7.70
CA PRO A 233 0.49 -28.11 -9.07
C PRO A 233 1.45 -29.25 -9.42
N THR A 234 0.92 -30.34 -9.98
CA THR A 234 1.73 -31.37 -10.68
C THR A 234 2.18 -30.88 -12.05
N THR A 235 1.36 -30.04 -12.68
CA THR A 235 1.63 -29.27 -13.91
C THR A 235 1.28 -27.81 -13.65
N ASN A 236 2.03 -26.86 -14.22
CA ASN A 236 1.80 -25.42 -13.99
C ASN A 236 0.34 -25.02 -14.27
N TYR A 237 -0.20 -24.12 -13.45
CA TYR A 237 -1.55 -23.57 -13.60
C TYR A 237 -1.57 -22.48 -14.66
N ALA A 238 -2.45 -22.60 -15.65
CA ALA A 238 -2.67 -21.54 -16.64
C ALA A 238 -3.30 -20.31 -15.99
N VAL A 239 -2.82 -19.12 -16.35
CA VAL A 239 -3.38 -17.84 -15.89
C VAL A 239 -4.03 -17.17 -17.08
N SER A 240 -5.36 -17.03 -17.04
CA SER A 240 -6.13 -16.39 -18.10
C SER A 240 -6.69 -15.07 -17.62
N ILE A 241 -6.44 -13.99 -18.36
CA ILE A 241 -6.84 -12.63 -17.98
C ILE A 241 -7.93 -12.15 -18.94
N SER A 242 -9.15 -11.94 -18.42
CA SER A 242 -10.28 -11.36 -19.16
C SER A 242 -10.22 -9.83 -19.20
N GLN A 243 -9.69 -9.21 -18.14
CA GLN A 243 -9.54 -7.76 -18.03
C GLN A 243 -8.22 -7.41 -17.33
N ALA A 244 -7.41 -6.55 -17.93
CA ALA A 244 -6.21 -6.01 -17.29
C ALA A 244 -6.58 -4.90 -16.30
N ALA A 245 -5.82 -4.79 -15.21
CA ALA A 245 -5.99 -3.73 -14.24
C ALA A 245 -5.63 -2.36 -14.85
N THR A 246 -6.41 -1.33 -14.55
CA THR A 246 -6.12 0.03 -14.98
C THR A 246 -6.11 1.00 -13.81
N LYS A 247 -5.36 2.10 -13.98
CA LYS A 247 -5.49 3.27 -13.12
C LYS A 247 -6.61 4.15 -13.65
N GLY A 248 -7.40 4.71 -12.75
CA GLY A 248 -8.37 5.73 -13.14
C GLY A 248 -7.65 6.96 -13.67
N SER A 249 -8.03 7.40 -14.87
CA SER A 249 -7.46 8.59 -15.51
C SER A 249 -8.58 9.45 -16.09
N TRP A 250 -8.50 10.74 -15.86
CA TRP A 250 -9.42 11.72 -16.41
C TRP A 250 -8.66 12.97 -16.84
N THR A 251 -8.90 13.40 -18.08
CA THR A 251 -8.29 14.61 -18.63
C THR A 251 -9.26 15.77 -18.49
N ALA A 252 -8.82 16.82 -17.80
CA ALA A 252 -9.54 18.07 -17.69
C ALA A 252 -9.71 18.74 -19.05
N THR A 253 -10.68 19.64 -19.14
CA THR A 253 -10.88 20.43 -20.36
C THR A 253 -9.63 21.25 -20.64
N THR A 254 -9.24 21.34 -21.91
CA THR A 254 -8.10 22.17 -22.30
C THR A 254 -8.34 23.61 -21.92
N ARG A 255 -7.37 24.23 -21.26
CA ARG A 255 -7.44 25.63 -20.86
C ARG A 255 -7.28 26.53 -22.08
N THR A 256 -8.13 27.54 -22.19
CA THR A 256 -7.94 28.64 -23.15
C THR A 256 -6.88 29.60 -22.58
N LEU A 257 -5.81 29.86 -23.35
CA LEU A 257 -4.77 30.80 -22.93
C LEU A 257 -5.32 32.23 -22.98
N GLY A 258 -5.13 33.00 -21.90
CA GLY A 258 -5.36 34.43 -21.91
C GLY A 258 -4.14 35.18 -22.44
N VAL A 259 -4.38 36.28 -23.15
CA VAL A 259 -3.35 37.28 -23.47
C VAL A 259 -3.65 38.55 -22.70
N THR A 260 -2.65 39.08 -22.01
CA THR A 260 -2.71 40.38 -21.37
C THR A 260 -1.99 41.40 -22.24
N ASP A 261 -2.73 42.42 -22.67
CA ASP A 261 -2.23 43.63 -23.31
C ASP A 261 -2.33 44.79 -22.29
N PRO A 262 -1.26 45.59 -22.03
CA PRO A 262 -1.31 46.73 -21.12
C PRO A 262 -2.34 47.77 -21.57
N GLY A 263 -3.56 47.71 -20.99
CA GLY A 263 -4.63 48.69 -21.22
C GLY A 263 -5.94 48.12 -21.74
N VAL A 264 -6.02 46.82 -22.04
CA VAL A 264 -7.25 46.15 -22.48
C VAL A 264 -7.70 45.13 -21.44
N ALA A 265 -8.99 45.17 -21.06
CA ALA A 265 -9.57 44.18 -20.15
C ALA A 265 -9.45 42.77 -20.76
N ALA A 266 -9.02 41.79 -19.95
CA ALA A 266 -8.78 40.42 -20.35
C ALA A 266 -10.00 39.81 -21.06
N ALA A 267 -9.99 39.82 -22.40
CA ALA A 267 -10.95 39.10 -23.22
C ALA A 267 -10.35 37.76 -23.63
N ALA A 268 -11.20 36.73 -23.73
CA ALA A 268 -10.82 35.41 -24.18
C ALA A 268 -10.36 35.47 -25.65
N VAL A 269 -9.04 35.48 -25.87
CA VAL A 269 -8.45 35.46 -27.21
C VAL A 269 -7.92 34.05 -27.46
N THR A 270 -8.40 33.42 -28.53
CA THR A 270 -7.88 32.13 -28.98
C THR A 270 -6.52 32.36 -29.63
N VAL A 271 -5.44 32.14 -28.88
CA VAL A 271 -4.07 32.26 -29.40
C VAL A 271 -3.82 31.09 -30.36
N GLY A 272 -3.66 31.37 -31.65
CA GLY A 272 -3.23 30.42 -32.68
C GLY A 272 -1.72 30.43 -32.89
N THR A 273 -1.21 29.64 -33.84
CA THR A 273 0.13 29.81 -34.40
C THR A 273 0.23 31.17 -35.09
N GLU A 274 1.36 31.87 -34.93
CA GLU A 274 1.57 33.21 -35.47
C GLU A 274 2.56 33.17 -36.64
N THR A 275 2.21 33.71 -37.79
CA THR A 275 3.10 33.84 -38.96
C THR A 275 3.32 35.31 -39.27
N LEU A 276 4.55 35.78 -39.12
CA LEU A 276 4.95 37.11 -39.59
C LEU A 276 5.42 37.01 -41.04
N THR A 277 4.80 37.79 -41.93
CA THR A 277 5.17 37.89 -43.34
C THR A 277 5.78 39.25 -43.63
N PHE A 278 7.06 39.25 -43.96
CA PHE A 278 7.85 40.42 -44.36
C PHE A 278 7.77 40.58 -45.88
N SER A 279 7.32 41.74 -46.35
CA SER A 279 7.13 42.06 -47.77
C SER A 279 7.45 43.53 -48.07
N GLY A 280 7.34 43.97 -49.32
CA GLY A 280 7.63 45.35 -49.74
C GLY A 280 9.00 45.52 -50.41
N ALA A 281 9.43 46.77 -50.62
CA ALA A 281 10.63 47.06 -51.42
C ALA A 281 11.92 46.48 -50.83
N LEU A 282 12.00 46.36 -49.50
CA LEU A 282 13.13 45.73 -48.79
C LEU A 282 13.12 44.19 -48.89
N PHE A 283 11.97 43.60 -49.22
CA PHE A 283 11.75 42.16 -49.35
C PHE A 283 11.07 41.83 -50.71
N PRO A 284 11.83 41.85 -51.82
CA PRO A 284 11.30 41.60 -53.17
C PRO A 284 10.61 40.23 -53.31
N SER A 285 11.07 39.26 -52.53
CA SER A 285 10.36 38.02 -52.24
C SER A 285 9.91 38.08 -50.78
N SER A 286 8.62 37.82 -50.53
CA SER A 286 8.09 37.79 -49.17
C SER A 286 8.79 36.71 -48.35
N LYS A 287 9.15 37.03 -47.11
CA LYS A 287 9.76 36.10 -46.16
C LYS A 287 8.81 35.87 -45.00
N THR A 288 8.55 34.62 -44.66
CA THR A 288 7.74 34.26 -43.50
C THR A 288 8.61 33.73 -42.37
N ILE A 289 8.19 33.97 -41.13
CA ILE A 289 8.64 33.25 -39.95
C ILE A 289 7.40 32.79 -39.19
N ASP A 290 7.33 31.49 -38.94
CA ASP A 290 6.29 30.86 -38.15
C ASP A 290 6.74 30.73 -36.69
N PHE A 291 5.86 31.15 -35.79
CA PHE A 291 6.04 31.04 -34.36
C PHE A 291 5.03 30.06 -33.79
N SER A 292 5.54 29.11 -33.03
CA SER A 292 4.71 28.17 -32.29
C SER A 292 3.95 28.89 -31.18
N LEU A 293 2.83 28.30 -30.78
CA LEU A 293 2.00 28.77 -29.68
C LEU A 293 2.84 28.98 -28.40
N GLY A 294 2.70 30.14 -27.77
CA GLY A 294 3.39 30.48 -26.52
C GLY A 294 4.77 31.11 -26.69
N THR A 295 5.22 31.39 -27.92
CA THR A 295 6.43 32.18 -28.16
C THR A 295 6.26 33.60 -27.61
N THR A 296 7.19 34.05 -26.77
CA THR A 296 7.17 35.40 -26.19
C THR A 296 7.60 36.46 -27.21
N PRO A 297 7.17 37.74 -27.06
CA PRO A 297 7.66 38.83 -27.90
C PRO A 297 9.19 38.89 -27.98
N GLN A 298 9.89 38.65 -26.86
CA GLN A 298 11.37 38.63 -26.83
C GLN A 298 11.95 37.50 -27.69
N GLN A 299 11.38 36.28 -27.61
CA GLN A 299 11.80 35.17 -28.46
C GLN A 299 11.50 35.43 -29.94
N MET A 300 10.40 36.14 -30.25
CA MET A 300 10.12 36.58 -31.62
C MET A 300 11.18 37.59 -32.10
N ALA A 301 11.54 38.57 -31.26
CA ALA A 301 12.58 39.55 -31.58
C ALA A 301 13.93 38.85 -31.83
N ASP A 302 14.31 37.91 -30.95
CA ASP A 302 15.55 37.15 -31.06
C ASP A 302 15.57 36.31 -32.35
N ALA A 303 14.47 35.64 -32.69
CA ALA A 303 14.34 34.86 -33.91
C ALA A 303 14.44 35.72 -35.18
N ILE A 304 13.81 36.90 -35.19
CA ILE A 304 13.92 37.85 -36.32
C ILE A 304 15.37 38.34 -36.46
N ASN A 305 16.03 38.64 -35.34
CA ASN A 305 17.42 39.07 -35.32
C ASN A 305 18.41 37.96 -35.68
N ALA A 306 18.04 36.69 -35.51
CA ALA A 306 18.84 35.53 -35.86
C ALA A 306 18.63 35.05 -37.30
N ASP A 307 17.48 35.33 -37.93
CA ASP A 307 17.20 34.87 -39.31
C ASP A 307 18.15 35.53 -40.31
N ALA A 308 18.90 34.71 -41.05
CA ALA A 308 19.92 35.15 -41.99
C ALA A 308 19.41 36.04 -43.14
N ASN A 309 18.10 36.00 -43.43
CA ASN A 309 17.48 36.81 -44.49
C ASN A 309 16.90 38.13 -43.96
N LEU A 310 16.71 38.23 -42.64
CA LEU A 310 16.12 39.40 -41.99
C LEU A 310 17.16 40.23 -41.26
N ASN A 311 18.15 39.60 -40.62
CA ASN A 311 19.10 40.27 -39.72
C ASN A 311 19.98 41.35 -40.40
N GLY A 312 20.16 41.28 -41.73
CA GLY A 312 20.87 42.30 -42.51
C GLY A 312 19.99 43.49 -42.93
N LYS A 313 18.66 43.37 -42.79
CA LYS A 313 17.67 44.30 -43.34
C LYS A 313 16.82 44.96 -42.27
N VAL A 314 16.50 44.23 -41.21
CA VAL A 314 15.71 44.69 -40.06
C VAL A 314 16.42 44.30 -38.76
N TYR A 315 16.08 44.98 -37.67
CA TYR A 315 16.27 44.46 -36.32
C TYR A 315 14.92 44.51 -35.59
N ALA A 316 14.74 43.61 -34.63
CA ALA A 316 13.57 43.56 -33.78
C ALA A 316 13.97 43.78 -32.32
N GLN A 317 13.13 44.46 -31.56
CA GLN A 317 13.32 44.71 -30.14
C GLN A 317 11.97 44.76 -29.42
N ILE A 318 12.01 44.90 -28.11
CA ILE A 318 10.82 45.15 -27.31
C ILE A 318 10.76 46.64 -26.99
N ASP A 319 9.64 47.28 -27.28
CA ASP A 319 9.44 48.69 -26.98
C ASP A 319 9.22 48.93 -25.47
N GLY A 320 9.17 50.20 -25.08
CA GLY A 320 8.95 50.59 -23.67
C GLY A 320 7.60 50.17 -23.08
N THR A 321 6.72 49.59 -23.89
CA THR A 321 5.39 49.08 -23.49
C THR A 321 5.28 47.55 -23.55
N GLY A 322 6.36 46.84 -23.89
CA GLY A 322 6.40 45.38 -23.91
C GLY A 322 6.00 44.75 -25.25
N HIS A 323 5.81 45.55 -26.30
CA HIS A 323 5.42 45.08 -27.62
C HIS A 323 6.63 44.82 -28.52
N LEU A 324 6.46 43.94 -29.51
CA LEU A 324 7.48 43.73 -30.54
C LEU A 324 7.54 44.97 -31.46
N GLU A 325 8.71 45.59 -31.53
CA GLU A 325 9.04 46.66 -32.47
C GLU A 325 10.01 46.12 -33.52
N ILE A 326 9.71 46.34 -34.80
CA ILE A 326 10.54 45.90 -35.93
C ILE A 326 10.98 47.13 -36.71
N VAL A 327 12.29 47.27 -36.88
CA VAL A 327 12.91 48.47 -37.42
C VAL A 327 13.78 48.13 -38.62
N GLY A 328 13.57 48.83 -39.73
CA GLY A 328 14.43 48.73 -40.90
C GLY A 328 15.82 49.31 -40.63
N LYS A 329 16.87 48.59 -41.04
CA LYS A 329 18.27 49.06 -40.94
C LYS A 329 18.66 50.02 -42.06
N THR A 330 17.90 50.04 -43.16
CA THR A 330 18.13 50.91 -44.32
C THR A 330 17.12 52.06 -44.29
N PHE A 331 17.63 53.30 -44.24
CA PHE A 331 16.80 54.50 -44.32
C PHE A 331 16.23 54.68 -45.74
N GLY A 332 14.94 55.03 -45.84
CA GLY A 332 14.30 55.42 -47.10
C GLY A 332 13.76 54.30 -48.01
N THR A 333 13.77 53.04 -47.55
CA THR A 333 13.13 51.91 -48.26
C THR A 333 12.04 51.29 -47.41
N ASP A 334 10.80 51.32 -47.90
CA ASP A 334 9.65 50.82 -47.16
C ASP A 334 9.57 49.29 -47.15
N PHE A 335 9.06 48.74 -46.06
CA PHE A 335 8.72 47.33 -45.91
C PHE A 335 7.42 47.18 -45.12
N THR A 336 6.76 46.03 -45.29
CA THR A 336 5.50 45.70 -44.63
C THR A 336 5.67 44.41 -43.87
N VAL A 337 5.18 44.36 -42.63
CA VAL A 337 5.07 43.12 -41.86
C VAL A 337 3.59 42.86 -41.60
N THR A 338 3.09 41.70 -42.02
CA THR A 338 1.72 41.27 -41.73
C THR A 338 1.73 40.06 -40.80
N SER A 339 0.85 40.08 -39.81
CA SER A 339 0.64 39.01 -38.82
C SER A 339 -0.58 38.18 -39.22
N SER A 340 -0.55 36.86 -38.94
CA SER A 340 -1.64 35.92 -39.25
C SER A 340 -2.49 35.53 -38.02
N GLY A 341 -2.13 35.98 -36.82
CA GLY A 341 -2.80 35.63 -35.56
C GLY A 341 -4.20 36.23 -35.40
N VAL A 342 -5.16 35.33 -35.23
CA VAL A 342 -6.60 35.58 -35.05
C VAL A 342 -6.94 36.33 -33.75
N GLY A 343 -7.59 37.49 -33.91
CA GLY A 343 -8.34 38.19 -32.87
C GLY A 343 -9.02 39.43 -33.45
N THR A 344 -10.35 39.49 -33.41
CA THR A 344 -11.15 40.64 -33.90
C THR A 344 -10.74 41.91 -33.17
N GLY A 345 -10.00 42.76 -33.87
CA GLY A 345 -9.31 43.95 -33.35
C GLY A 345 -8.00 44.21 -34.10
N SER A 346 -7.39 43.15 -34.66
CA SER A 346 -6.13 43.18 -35.41
C SER A 346 -6.30 43.70 -36.85
N GLY A 347 -6.69 44.96 -37.00
CA GLY A 347 -6.52 45.71 -38.24
C GLY A 347 -5.05 46.04 -38.45
N TYR A 348 -4.21 45.05 -38.77
CA TYR A 348 -2.80 45.26 -39.10
C TYR A 348 -2.62 45.57 -40.59
N SER A 349 -2.67 46.84 -40.92
CA SER A 349 -1.99 47.37 -42.11
C SER A 349 -1.37 48.72 -41.74
N ILE A 350 -0.09 48.73 -41.37
CA ILE A 350 0.67 49.98 -41.25
C ILE A 350 1.44 50.14 -42.56
N ALA A 351 0.85 50.87 -43.49
CA ALA A 351 1.59 51.46 -44.61
C ALA A 351 2.25 52.73 -44.08
N GLY A 352 3.53 52.65 -43.71
CA GLY A 352 4.28 53.76 -43.14
C GLY A 352 5.61 53.95 -43.86
N THR A 353 5.79 55.14 -44.41
CA THR A 353 7.05 55.62 -44.97
C THR A 353 7.98 56.02 -43.82
N ASN A 354 9.17 55.41 -43.74
CA ASN A 354 10.28 55.61 -42.77
C ASN A 354 10.35 54.75 -41.47
N SER A 355 11.38 53.89 -41.45
CA SER A 355 12.35 53.54 -40.38
C SER A 355 11.96 53.19 -38.93
N SER A 356 10.70 52.96 -38.56
CA SER A 356 10.35 52.13 -37.38
C SER A 356 8.88 51.70 -37.46
N GLN A 357 8.58 50.43 -37.22
CA GLN A 357 7.21 49.93 -37.05
C GLN A 357 7.04 49.29 -35.68
N THR A 358 6.23 49.91 -34.84
CA THR A 358 5.79 49.35 -33.55
C THR A 358 4.51 48.53 -33.76
N SER A 359 4.47 47.29 -33.26
CA SER A 359 3.27 46.46 -33.32
C SER A 359 2.43 46.62 -32.05
N SER A 360 1.40 47.47 -32.05
CA SER A 360 0.48 47.65 -30.91
C SER A 360 -0.52 46.49 -30.70
N GLY A 361 -0.10 45.24 -30.81
CA GLY A 361 -1.06 44.12 -30.84
C GLY A 361 -0.48 42.72 -30.97
N ILE A 362 0.85 42.54 -30.90
CA ILE A 362 1.39 41.27 -30.43
C ILE A 362 1.32 41.33 -28.90
N PRO A 363 0.41 40.58 -28.26
CA PRO A 363 0.18 40.73 -26.83
C PRO A 363 1.47 40.55 -26.03
N ALA A 364 1.70 41.47 -25.09
CA ALA A 364 2.94 41.60 -24.32
C ALA A 364 3.34 40.28 -23.60
N GLN A 365 2.37 39.45 -23.23
CA GLN A 365 2.58 38.06 -22.80
C GLN A 365 1.35 37.19 -23.07
N VAL A 366 1.55 36.00 -23.65
CA VAL A 366 0.63 34.87 -23.50
C VAL A 366 0.84 34.32 -22.09
N THR A 367 0.11 34.83 -21.10
CA THR A 367 0.20 34.30 -19.74
C THR A 367 -0.55 32.98 -19.68
N GLY A 368 0.20 31.89 -19.74
CA GLY A 368 -0.28 30.55 -19.42
C GLY A 368 -0.54 30.37 -17.91
N THR A 369 -1.13 31.35 -17.23
CA THR A 369 -1.39 31.34 -15.79
C THR A 369 -2.89 31.34 -15.50
N THR A 370 -3.30 30.85 -14.33
CA THR A 370 -4.70 30.87 -13.89
C THR A 370 -5.20 32.30 -13.73
N ALA A 371 -6.34 32.63 -14.36
CA ALA A 371 -6.92 33.98 -14.33
C ALA A 371 -7.46 34.39 -12.94
N GLY A 372 -7.83 33.40 -12.12
CA GLY A 372 -8.26 33.56 -10.73
C GLY A 372 -7.79 32.38 -9.88
N GLY A 373 -7.92 32.50 -8.55
CA GLY A 373 -7.71 31.36 -7.65
C GLY A 373 -8.82 30.34 -7.82
N GLU A 374 -8.50 29.06 -7.68
CA GLU A 374 -9.43 27.95 -7.86
C GLU A 374 -9.30 26.98 -6.69
N THR A 375 -10.43 26.50 -6.20
CA THR A 375 -10.51 25.53 -5.12
C THR A 375 -11.00 24.20 -5.67
N LEU A 376 -10.11 23.22 -5.69
CA LEU A 376 -10.45 21.85 -6.03
C LEU A 376 -10.87 21.11 -4.77
N THR A 377 -12.00 20.41 -4.83
CA THR A 377 -12.46 19.51 -3.76
C THR A 377 -12.35 18.07 -4.25
N VAL A 378 -11.59 17.27 -3.50
CA VAL A 378 -11.39 15.83 -3.73
C VAL A 378 -12.16 15.04 -2.67
N ASP A 379 -12.92 14.04 -3.11
CA ASP A 379 -13.74 13.15 -2.26
C ASP A 379 -14.64 13.92 -1.28
N GLY A 380 -15.15 15.08 -1.70
CA GLY A 380 -16.04 15.96 -0.92
C GLY A 380 -15.45 16.56 0.37
N SER A 381 -14.17 16.31 0.68
CA SER A 381 -13.59 16.63 2.01
C SER A 381 -12.19 17.25 1.93
N THR A 382 -11.39 16.88 0.94
CA THR A 382 -10.04 17.41 0.78
C THR A 382 -10.07 18.61 -0.14
N THR A 383 -9.75 19.79 0.39
CA THR A 383 -9.76 21.04 -0.35
C THR A 383 -8.34 21.43 -0.74
N VAL A 384 -8.13 21.76 -2.02
CA VAL A 384 -6.86 22.23 -2.57
C VAL A 384 -7.07 23.60 -3.17
N ILE A 385 -6.39 24.61 -2.63
CA ILE A 385 -6.49 25.98 -3.11
C ILE A 385 -5.30 26.23 -4.04
N ILE A 386 -5.58 26.46 -5.31
CA ILE A 386 -4.62 26.89 -6.33
C ILE A 386 -4.76 28.41 -6.47
N ALA A 387 -3.72 29.15 -6.11
CA ALA A 387 -3.75 30.61 -6.22
C ALA A 387 -3.82 31.09 -7.69
N ALA A 388 -4.28 32.33 -7.89
CA ALA A 388 -4.22 32.99 -9.19
C ALA A 388 -2.76 33.13 -9.67
N GLY A 389 -2.54 33.20 -10.98
CA GLY A 389 -1.21 33.41 -11.55
C GLY A 389 -0.34 32.14 -11.66
N LYS A 390 -0.90 30.95 -11.41
CA LYS A 390 -0.16 29.68 -11.46
C LYS A 390 -0.19 29.06 -12.86
N THR A 391 0.93 28.53 -13.33
CA THR A 391 0.95 27.71 -14.56
C THR A 391 0.31 26.34 -14.33
N LEU A 392 -0.05 25.61 -15.38
CA LEU A 392 -0.58 24.23 -15.23
C LEU A 392 0.41 23.32 -14.49
N ALA A 393 1.71 23.48 -14.73
CA ALA A 393 2.75 22.71 -14.05
C ALA A 393 2.83 23.05 -12.55
N GLN A 394 2.73 24.34 -12.21
CA GLN A 394 2.69 24.78 -10.81
C GLN A 394 1.41 24.32 -10.12
N ALA A 395 0.26 24.41 -10.80
CA ALA A 395 -1.00 23.92 -10.29
C ALA A 395 -0.98 22.40 -10.04
N ALA A 396 -0.41 21.63 -10.98
CA ALA A 396 -0.21 20.19 -10.82
C ALA A 396 0.70 19.86 -9.63
N SER A 397 1.79 20.62 -9.44
CA SER A 397 2.68 20.48 -8.30
C SER A 397 1.98 20.79 -6.97
N ASP A 398 1.26 21.91 -6.89
CA ASP A 398 0.51 22.33 -5.71
C ASP A 398 -0.58 21.30 -5.36
N PHE A 399 -1.28 20.78 -6.37
CA PHE A 399 -2.24 19.70 -6.22
C PHE A 399 -1.59 18.41 -5.69
N ASN A 400 -0.49 17.97 -6.29
CA ASN A 400 0.22 16.76 -5.87
C ASN A 400 0.74 16.88 -4.42
N ALA A 401 1.25 18.04 -4.03
CA ALA A 401 1.68 18.29 -2.65
C ALA A 401 0.52 18.19 -1.65
N ALA A 402 -0.65 18.73 -2.02
CA ALA A 402 -1.85 18.62 -1.20
C ALA A 402 -2.36 17.16 -1.10
N MET A 403 -2.31 16.39 -2.20
CA MET A 403 -2.71 14.97 -2.19
C MET A 403 -1.79 14.12 -1.31
N VAL A 404 -0.48 14.36 -1.35
CA VAL A 404 0.48 13.67 -0.45
C VAL A 404 0.17 14.00 1.02
N THR A 405 -0.08 15.26 1.34
CA THR A 405 -0.43 15.70 2.71
C THR A 405 -1.75 15.08 3.19
N ALA A 406 -2.73 14.97 2.30
CA ALA A 406 -4.04 14.39 2.60
C ALA A 406 -4.06 12.84 2.54
N GLY A 407 -2.95 12.19 2.16
CA GLY A 407 -2.89 10.74 1.98
C GLY A 407 -3.79 10.22 0.87
N LYS A 408 -4.08 11.04 -0.14
CA LYS A 408 -4.98 10.70 -1.26
C LYS A 408 -4.19 10.10 -2.43
N ALA A 409 -4.70 9.01 -2.99
CA ALA A 409 -4.06 8.27 -4.08
C ALA A 409 -4.40 8.85 -5.47
N LEU A 410 -4.24 10.17 -5.64
CA LEU A 410 -4.52 10.89 -6.88
C LEU A 410 -3.36 11.83 -7.20
N ARG A 411 -2.99 11.99 -8.47
CA ARG A 411 -2.00 12.94 -8.95
C ARG A 411 -2.51 13.71 -10.15
N ALA A 412 -1.97 14.90 -10.38
CA ALA A 412 -2.15 15.68 -11.59
C ALA A 412 -0.83 15.75 -12.37
N THR A 413 -0.91 15.63 -13.69
CA THR A 413 0.17 15.90 -14.65
C THR A 413 -0.34 16.86 -15.73
N VAL A 414 0.57 17.43 -16.52
CA VAL A 414 0.21 18.32 -17.62
C VAL A 414 0.33 17.56 -18.94
N SER A 415 -0.75 17.59 -19.73
CA SER A 415 -0.76 17.08 -21.11
C SER A 415 -1.28 18.18 -22.03
N GLY A 416 -0.39 18.78 -22.83
CA GLY A 416 -0.71 19.95 -23.64
C GLY A 416 -1.21 21.12 -22.79
N LEU A 417 -2.45 21.55 -23.03
CA LEU A 417 -3.12 22.63 -22.29
C LEU A 417 -4.10 22.14 -21.22
N ALA A 418 -4.07 20.84 -20.88
CA ALA A 418 -4.95 20.25 -19.88
C ALA A 418 -4.17 19.63 -18.72
N LEU A 419 -4.82 19.55 -17.57
CA LEU A 419 -4.41 18.66 -16.49
C LEU A 419 -4.95 17.25 -16.74
N VAL A 420 -4.12 16.25 -16.51
CA VAL A 420 -4.53 14.85 -16.46
C VAL A 420 -4.47 14.40 -15.01
N PHE A 421 -5.61 13.99 -14.47
CA PHE A 421 -5.72 13.46 -13.12
C PHE A 421 -5.70 11.93 -13.18
N GLU A 422 -4.69 11.32 -12.58
CA GLU A 422 -4.49 9.87 -12.58
C GLU A 422 -4.43 9.36 -11.14
N ARG A 423 -5.08 8.22 -10.87
CA ARG A 423 -4.92 7.52 -9.58
C ARG A 423 -3.54 6.90 -9.46
N ASN A 424 -2.98 6.95 -8.26
CA ASN A 424 -1.70 6.31 -7.95
C ASN A 424 -1.79 4.79 -7.88
N ALA A 425 -2.98 4.26 -7.59
CA ALA A 425 -3.26 2.84 -7.44
C ALA A 425 -4.05 2.31 -8.64
N TYR A 426 -3.76 1.07 -9.03
CA TYR A 426 -4.59 0.28 -9.94
C TYR A 426 -5.87 -0.17 -9.24
N GLY A 427 -6.94 -0.38 -10.00
CA GLY A 427 -8.15 -1.03 -9.52
C GLY A 427 -9.40 -0.16 -9.52
N SER A 428 -10.50 -0.76 -9.07
CA SER A 428 -11.86 -0.18 -9.07
C SER A 428 -12.08 0.92 -8.05
N GLY A 429 -11.11 1.21 -7.17
CA GLY A 429 -11.19 2.36 -6.29
C GLY A 429 -11.34 3.66 -7.09
N SER A 430 -12.10 4.61 -6.55
CA SER A 430 -12.39 5.89 -7.20
C SER A 430 -11.92 7.07 -6.36
N ASN A 431 -11.66 8.18 -7.05
CA ASN A 431 -11.60 9.50 -6.44
C ASN A 431 -12.62 10.41 -7.13
N THR A 432 -13.27 11.28 -6.38
CA THR A 432 -14.10 12.33 -6.98
C THR A 432 -13.35 13.65 -6.97
N LEU A 433 -13.54 14.45 -8.02
CA LEU A 433 -12.90 15.75 -8.17
C LEU A 433 -13.93 16.76 -8.68
N VAL A 434 -13.98 17.93 -8.04
CA VAL A 434 -14.81 19.05 -8.48
C VAL A 434 -14.07 20.35 -8.22
N SER A 435 -14.33 21.35 -9.04
CA SER A 435 -13.84 22.72 -8.83
C SER A 435 -14.96 23.65 -8.39
N ASP A 436 -14.61 24.70 -7.65
CA ASP A 436 -15.50 25.82 -7.37
C ASP A 436 -15.64 26.80 -8.56
N SER A 437 -14.85 26.61 -9.63
CA SER A 437 -14.79 27.51 -10.80
C SER A 437 -15.18 26.81 -12.11
N ALA A 438 -16.05 27.46 -12.88
CA ALA A 438 -16.43 27.05 -14.24
C ALA A 438 -15.78 27.92 -15.34
N SER A 439 -14.84 28.81 -14.99
CA SER A 439 -14.35 29.85 -15.91
C SER A 439 -13.43 29.32 -17.02
N ALA A 440 -13.49 29.92 -18.22
CA ALA A 440 -12.72 29.55 -19.42
C ALA A 440 -11.18 29.72 -19.27
N GLY A 441 -10.70 30.36 -18.20
CA GLY A 441 -9.28 30.48 -17.84
C GLY A 441 -8.84 29.64 -16.62
N ALA A 442 -9.69 28.72 -16.17
CA ALA A 442 -9.48 27.83 -15.01
C ALA A 442 -8.67 26.57 -15.37
N LEU A 443 -8.48 25.66 -14.41
CA LEU A 443 -7.75 24.39 -14.58
C LEU A 443 -8.51 23.34 -15.41
N GLY A 444 -9.73 23.66 -15.87
CA GLY A 444 -10.53 22.81 -16.76
C GLY A 444 -11.30 21.68 -16.06
N VAL A 445 -11.32 21.68 -14.72
CA VAL A 445 -12.01 20.67 -13.90
C VAL A 445 -13.53 20.87 -13.92
N GLY A 446 -13.98 22.12 -13.78
CA GLY A 446 -15.40 22.50 -13.79
C GLY A 446 -16.14 22.16 -12.49
N THR A 447 -17.39 22.61 -12.39
CA THR A 447 -18.23 22.50 -11.18
C THR A 447 -19.03 21.21 -11.08
N THR A 448 -18.96 20.35 -12.09
CA THR A 448 -19.56 19.01 -12.05
C THR A 448 -18.58 18.03 -11.40
N THR A 449 -19.05 17.23 -10.46
CA THR A 449 -18.25 16.17 -9.85
C THR A 449 -17.84 15.13 -10.88
N GLN A 450 -16.54 14.99 -11.07
CA GLN A 450 -15.93 13.97 -11.93
C GLN A 450 -15.53 12.77 -11.08
N THR A 451 -15.83 11.57 -11.58
CA THR A 451 -15.40 10.31 -10.96
C THR A 451 -14.24 9.73 -11.74
N ILE A 452 -13.10 9.59 -11.08
CA ILE A 452 -11.87 9.04 -11.65
C ILE A 452 -11.72 7.63 -11.09
N GLN A 453 -12.00 6.62 -11.90
CA GLN A 453 -12.05 5.21 -11.49
C GLN A 453 -11.24 4.34 -12.45
N GLY A 454 -10.43 3.44 -11.90
CA GLY A 454 -9.73 2.40 -12.65
C GLY A 454 -10.55 1.11 -12.70
N GLN A 455 -9.92 0.05 -13.16
CA GLN A 455 -10.53 -1.28 -13.20
C GLN A 455 -9.61 -2.28 -12.52
N ASP A 456 -10.18 -3.25 -11.81
CA ASP A 456 -9.44 -4.38 -11.26
C ASP A 456 -9.08 -5.37 -12.38
N VAL A 457 -8.03 -6.14 -12.16
CA VAL A 457 -7.75 -7.33 -12.96
C VAL A 457 -8.94 -8.29 -12.85
N ASP A 458 -9.28 -8.98 -13.93
CA ASP A 458 -10.28 -10.04 -13.94
C ASP A 458 -9.73 -11.24 -14.72
N GLY A 459 -10.08 -12.45 -14.29
CA GLY A 459 -9.56 -13.66 -14.90
C GLY A 459 -9.78 -14.94 -14.09
N THR A 460 -9.13 -16.01 -14.53
CA THR A 460 -9.18 -17.34 -13.91
C THR A 460 -7.78 -17.89 -13.70
N ILE A 461 -7.60 -18.69 -12.65
CA ILE A 461 -6.37 -19.45 -12.42
C ILE A 461 -6.70 -20.92 -12.57
N ASN A 462 -5.98 -21.63 -13.44
CA ASN A 462 -6.26 -23.02 -13.79
C ASN A 462 -7.70 -23.29 -14.28
N GLY A 463 -8.37 -22.27 -14.85
CA GLY A 463 -9.78 -22.33 -15.25
C GLY A 463 -10.78 -22.23 -14.08
N GLU A 464 -10.31 -22.09 -12.84
CA GLU A 464 -11.14 -21.80 -11.66
C GLU A 464 -11.27 -20.28 -11.46
N ALA A 465 -12.39 -19.85 -10.89
CA ALA A 465 -12.71 -18.44 -10.68
C ALA A 465 -11.71 -17.77 -9.73
N ALA A 466 -11.36 -16.51 -10.02
CA ALA A 466 -10.47 -15.74 -9.18
C ALA A 466 -10.93 -14.29 -9.06
N THR A 467 -10.94 -13.77 -7.83
CA THR A 467 -11.29 -12.39 -7.51
C THR A 467 -10.08 -11.48 -7.68
N GLY A 468 -10.24 -10.44 -8.49
CA GLY A 468 -9.23 -9.41 -8.67
C GLY A 468 -9.39 -8.22 -7.74
N THR A 469 -8.28 -7.62 -7.34
CA THR A 469 -8.21 -6.35 -6.60
C THR A 469 -6.94 -5.61 -7.01
N GLY A 470 -7.10 -4.48 -7.71
CA GLY A 470 -6.00 -3.82 -8.39
C GLY A 470 -5.31 -4.78 -9.36
N GLN A 471 -4.01 -5.01 -9.15
CA GLN A 471 -3.21 -5.97 -9.93
C GLN A 471 -3.16 -7.36 -9.30
N ILE A 472 -3.79 -7.59 -8.15
CA ILE A 472 -3.75 -8.87 -7.46
C ILE A 472 -4.93 -9.72 -7.91
N LEU A 473 -4.66 -10.96 -8.30
CA LEU A 473 -5.68 -11.95 -8.64
C LEU A 473 -5.59 -13.10 -7.62
N THR A 474 -6.70 -13.39 -6.94
CA THR A 474 -6.76 -14.38 -5.85
C THR A 474 -7.78 -15.46 -6.19
N GLY A 475 -7.38 -16.73 -6.15
CA GLY A 475 -8.31 -17.84 -6.35
C GLY A 475 -9.38 -17.90 -5.24
N ASP A 476 -10.63 -18.06 -5.65
CA ASP A 476 -11.80 -17.94 -4.79
C ASP A 476 -11.91 -19.06 -3.75
N ILE A 477 -12.64 -18.78 -2.66
CA ILE A 477 -12.96 -19.75 -1.61
C ILE A 477 -13.84 -20.86 -2.20
N GLY A 478 -13.52 -22.12 -1.90
CA GLY A 478 -14.24 -23.30 -2.41
C GLY A 478 -13.67 -23.84 -3.73
N ASN A 479 -12.64 -23.21 -4.28
CA ASN A 479 -11.92 -23.73 -5.43
C ASN A 479 -11.18 -25.03 -5.09
N ALA A 480 -11.23 -26.01 -5.98
CA ALA A 480 -10.63 -27.32 -5.72
C ALA A 480 -9.10 -27.30 -5.69
N THR A 481 -8.47 -26.38 -6.45
CA THR A 481 -7.01 -26.35 -6.58
C THR A 481 -6.37 -24.99 -6.28
N THR A 482 -7.08 -23.91 -6.54
CA THR A 482 -6.51 -22.55 -6.50
C THR A 482 -6.96 -21.72 -5.30
N GLU A 483 -7.70 -22.29 -4.35
CA GLU A 483 -8.22 -21.56 -3.19
C GLU A 483 -7.09 -20.85 -2.41
N GLY A 484 -7.18 -19.52 -2.32
CA GLY A 484 -6.18 -18.70 -1.63
C GLY A 484 -4.82 -18.62 -2.33
N LEU A 485 -4.72 -19.03 -3.60
CA LEU A 485 -3.56 -18.76 -4.44
C LEU A 485 -3.62 -17.31 -4.90
N VAL A 486 -2.55 -16.55 -4.63
CA VAL A 486 -2.45 -15.13 -4.94
C VAL A 486 -1.32 -14.91 -5.92
N ILE A 487 -1.64 -14.24 -7.03
CA ILE A 487 -0.68 -13.79 -8.03
C ILE A 487 -0.84 -12.29 -8.28
N GLN A 488 0.25 -11.65 -8.70
CA GLN A 488 0.23 -10.27 -9.19
C GLN A 488 0.29 -10.30 -10.71
N VAL A 489 -0.54 -9.48 -11.35
CA VAL A 489 -0.67 -9.33 -12.80
C VAL A 489 -0.34 -7.88 -13.17
N GLY A 490 0.83 -7.70 -13.77
CA GLY A 490 1.37 -6.43 -14.27
C GLY A 490 1.00 -6.11 -15.73
N LEU A 491 0.35 -7.04 -16.44
CA LEU A 491 -0.02 -6.90 -17.85
C LEU A 491 -0.93 -5.69 -18.08
N SER A 492 -0.63 -4.89 -19.11
CA SER A 492 -1.52 -3.85 -19.60
C SER A 492 -2.52 -4.40 -20.63
N VAL A 493 -3.53 -3.60 -20.98
CA VAL A 493 -4.51 -3.97 -22.03
C VAL A 493 -3.82 -4.24 -23.38
N ALA A 494 -2.69 -3.58 -23.65
CA ALA A 494 -1.94 -3.77 -24.89
C ALA A 494 -1.09 -5.06 -24.89
N ASP A 495 -0.77 -5.60 -23.71
CA ASP A 495 0.07 -6.79 -23.55
C ASP A 495 -0.76 -8.09 -23.60
N LEU A 496 -2.09 -7.98 -23.53
CA LEU A 496 -2.97 -9.14 -23.64
C LEU A 496 -2.94 -9.72 -25.06
N THR A 497 -2.55 -10.98 -25.18
CA THR A 497 -2.55 -11.70 -26.47
C THR A 497 -3.97 -11.84 -27.04
N ALA A 498 -4.93 -12.11 -26.17
CA ALA A 498 -6.38 -12.06 -26.40
C ALA A 498 -7.10 -12.06 -25.04
N GLN A 499 -8.22 -11.35 -24.93
CA GLN A 499 -9.02 -11.33 -23.70
C GLN A 499 -9.52 -12.73 -23.37
N GLY A 500 -9.29 -13.15 -22.13
CA GLY A 500 -9.68 -14.47 -21.61
C GLY A 500 -8.77 -15.62 -22.05
N ALA A 501 -7.74 -15.37 -22.87
CA ALA A 501 -6.74 -16.37 -23.19
C ALA A 501 -5.71 -16.51 -22.07
N SER A 502 -5.03 -17.66 -22.03
CA SER A 502 -3.89 -17.88 -21.15
C SER A 502 -2.76 -16.93 -21.52
N GLN A 503 -2.34 -16.09 -20.57
CA GLN A 503 -1.22 -15.16 -20.71
C GLN A 503 0.09 -15.75 -20.14
N GLY A 504 0.02 -16.92 -19.52
CA GLY A 504 1.17 -17.57 -18.92
C GLY A 504 0.78 -18.70 -17.99
N THR A 505 1.75 -19.29 -17.31
CA THR A 505 1.50 -20.29 -16.29
C THR A 505 2.23 -19.95 -15.00
N VAL A 506 1.63 -20.32 -13.86
CA VAL A 506 2.21 -20.18 -12.53
C VAL A 506 2.39 -21.55 -11.89
N THR A 507 3.48 -21.74 -11.17
CA THR A 507 3.73 -22.90 -10.34
C THR A 507 4.29 -22.48 -9.00
N PHE A 508 4.05 -23.26 -7.97
CA PHE A 508 4.60 -23.03 -6.66
C PHE A 508 4.97 -24.33 -5.97
N LYS A 509 5.81 -24.22 -4.95
CA LYS A 509 6.28 -25.31 -4.11
C LYS A 509 6.21 -24.87 -2.65
N ARG A 510 6.06 -25.83 -1.76
CA ARG A 510 6.12 -25.59 -0.31
C ARG A 510 7.40 -26.20 0.25
N GLY A 511 8.25 -25.37 0.82
CA GLY A 511 9.38 -25.80 1.63
C GLY A 511 8.95 -26.51 2.92
N ALA A 512 9.89 -27.10 3.64
CA ALA A 512 9.67 -27.84 4.88
C ALA A 512 8.88 -27.03 5.93
N GLY A 513 9.25 -25.77 6.15
CA GLY A 513 8.57 -24.90 7.11
C GLY A 513 7.12 -24.60 6.73
N ALA A 514 6.89 -24.25 5.46
CA ALA A 514 5.56 -24.01 4.93
C ALA A 514 4.68 -25.27 4.93
N ARG A 515 5.24 -26.44 4.54
CA ARG A 515 4.53 -27.73 4.61
C ARG A 515 4.15 -28.06 6.04
N LEU A 516 5.09 -27.88 6.98
CA LEU A 516 4.83 -28.14 8.39
C LEU A 516 3.73 -27.23 8.94
N ALA A 517 3.74 -25.95 8.58
CA ALA A 517 2.70 -25.00 8.99
C ALA A 517 1.31 -25.41 8.46
N VAL A 518 1.20 -25.81 7.19
CA VAL A 518 -0.06 -26.28 6.60
C VAL A 518 -0.56 -27.55 7.29
N GLU A 519 0.31 -28.53 7.50
CA GLU A 519 -0.05 -29.81 8.11
C GLU A 519 -0.43 -29.67 9.59
N ILE A 520 0.30 -28.86 10.36
CA ILE A 520 -0.09 -28.54 11.74
C ILE A 520 -1.41 -27.76 11.75
N GLY A 521 -1.60 -26.82 10.82
CA GLY A 521 -2.86 -26.08 10.67
C GLY A 521 -4.04 -27.03 10.45
N ALA A 522 -3.92 -27.99 9.52
CA ALA A 522 -4.94 -28.98 9.25
C ALA A 522 -5.22 -29.91 10.45
N LEU A 523 -4.21 -30.21 11.27
CA LEU A 523 -4.43 -31.00 12.50
C LEU A 523 -5.19 -30.23 13.58
N LEU A 524 -5.04 -28.91 13.62
CA LEU A 524 -5.62 -28.01 14.63
C LEU A 524 -6.91 -27.33 14.16
N GLU A 525 -7.36 -27.61 12.93
CA GLU A 525 -8.59 -27.05 12.38
C GLU A 525 -9.79 -27.37 13.27
N GLU A 526 -10.54 -26.35 13.68
CA GLU A 526 -11.53 -26.44 14.76
C GLU A 526 -12.62 -27.50 14.50
N GLU A 527 -13.10 -27.61 13.26
CA GLU A 527 -14.21 -28.50 12.93
C GLU A 527 -13.78 -29.88 12.39
N THR A 528 -12.67 -29.94 11.64
CA THR A 528 -12.27 -31.15 10.90
C THR A 528 -10.93 -31.72 11.34
N GLY A 529 -10.21 -31.01 12.22
CA GLY A 529 -8.87 -31.34 12.64
C GLY A 529 -8.81 -32.62 13.49
N ALA A 530 -7.75 -33.39 13.30
CA ALA A 530 -7.56 -34.65 14.04
C ALA A 530 -7.35 -34.44 15.55
N VAL A 531 -6.83 -33.28 15.98
CA VAL A 531 -6.63 -32.98 17.40
C VAL A 531 -7.96 -32.64 18.08
N PRO A 532 -8.76 -31.66 17.59
CA PRO A 532 -10.11 -31.44 18.11
C PRO A 532 -10.99 -32.70 18.08
N GLY A 533 -10.93 -33.47 17.00
CA GLY A 533 -11.67 -34.74 16.91
C GLY A 533 -11.25 -35.77 17.97
N ALA A 534 -9.95 -35.89 18.28
CA ALA A 534 -9.46 -36.76 19.34
C ALA A 534 -9.89 -36.25 20.73
N MET A 535 -9.90 -34.94 20.96
CA MET A 535 -10.40 -34.34 22.20
C MET A 535 -11.88 -34.64 22.40
N GLN A 536 -12.71 -34.45 21.36
CA GLN A 536 -14.14 -34.77 21.41
C GLN A 536 -14.37 -36.25 21.74
N GLN A 537 -13.61 -37.16 21.13
CA GLN A 537 -13.74 -38.59 21.44
C GLN A 537 -13.40 -38.92 22.90
N ILE A 538 -12.41 -38.26 23.47
CA ILE A 538 -12.06 -38.41 24.89
C ILE A 538 -13.17 -37.83 25.77
N GLU A 539 -13.72 -36.67 25.44
CA GLU A 539 -14.85 -36.05 26.14
C GLU A 539 -16.09 -36.96 26.13
N ASP A 540 -16.45 -37.53 24.99
CA ASP A 540 -17.55 -38.48 24.86
C ASP A 540 -17.33 -39.74 25.72
N THR A 541 -16.07 -40.20 25.81
CA THR A 541 -15.68 -41.35 26.64
C THR A 541 -15.81 -41.03 28.13
N ILE A 542 -15.42 -39.82 28.54
CA ILE A 542 -15.60 -39.33 29.91
C ILE A 542 -17.09 -39.29 30.25
N GLU A 543 -17.92 -38.73 29.37
CA GLU A 543 -19.38 -38.68 29.59
C GLU A 543 -20.00 -40.08 29.70
N LEU A 544 -19.53 -41.04 28.90
CA LEU A 544 -19.97 -42.43 29.00
C LEU A 544 -19.58 -43.05 30.34
N TYR A 545 -18.36 -42.82 30.83
CA TYR A 545 -17.92 -43.33 32.12
C TYR A 545 -18.70 -42.70 33.28
N ASP A 546 -18.99 -41.40 33.23
CA ASP A 546 -19.83 -40.75 34.24
C ASP A 546 -21.22 -41.38 34.30
N LYS A 547 -21.82 -41.70 33.14
CA LYS A 547 -23.09 -42.45 33.08
C LYS A 547 -22.96 -43.85 33.69
N GLN A 548 -21.86 -44.56 33.44
CA GLN A 548 -21.62 -45.88 34.02
C GLN A 548 -21.43 -45.83 35.53
N ILE A 549 -20.67 -44.85 36.04
CA ILE A 549 -20.46 -44.61 37.47
C ILE A 549 -21.80 -44.34 38.15
N ALA A 550 -22.62 -43.43 37.61
CA ALA A 550 -23.95 -43.14 38.15
C ALA A 550 -24.85 -44.39 38.19
N ALA A 551 -24.80 -45.24 37.15
CA ALA A 551 -25.54 -46.49 37.13
C ALA A 551 -25.02 -47.50 38.18
N TRP A 552 -23.71 -47.56 38.40
CA TRP A 552 -23.09 -48.40 39.42
C TRP A 552 -23.43 -47.93 40.82
N GLU A 553 -23.35 -46.63 41.10
CA GLU A 553 -23.76 -46.03 42.37
C GLU A 553 -25.22 -46.38 42.69
N LYS A 554 -26.11 -46.27 41.70
CA LYS A 554 -27.52 -46.67 41.84
C LYS A 554 -27.67 -48.16 42.15
N ARG A 555 -26.90 -49.04 41.48
CA ARG A 555 -26.92 -50.49 41.76
C ARG A 555 -26.38 -50.82 43.15
N VAL A 556 -25.30 -50.16 43.58
CA VAL A 556 -24.72 -50.33 44.92
C VAL A 556 -25.75 -49.94 45.97
N GLU A 557 -26.45 -48.81 45.78
CA GLU A 557 -27.49 -48.36 46.71
C GLU A 557 -28.69 -49.32 46.77
N GLN A 558 -29.17 -49.80 45.61
CA GLN A 558 -30.22 -50.82 45.56
C GLN A 558 -29.82 -52.12 46.29
N ARG A 559 -28.57 -52.54 46.13
CA ARG A 559 -28.06 -53.74 46.77
C ARG A 559 -27.92 -53.55 48.28
N ARG A 560 -27.46 -52.37 48.73
CA ARG A 560 -27.47 -51.97 50.14
C ARG A 560 -28.88 -52.02 50.73
N ALA A 561 -29.87 -51.41 50.07
CA ALA A 561 -31.27 -51.42 50.52
C ALA A 561 -31.85 -52.85 50.61
N THR A 562 -31.48 -53.73 49.66
CA THR A 562 -31.86 -55.14 49.68
C THR A 562 -31.27 -55.85 50.90
N TYR A 563 -29.96 -55.69 51.15
CA TYR A 563 -29.32 -56.28 52.33
C TYR A 563 -29.90 -55.77 53.64
N VAL A 564 -30.18 -54.46 53.75
CA VAL A 564 -30.86 -53.88 54.92
C VAL A 564 -32.23 -54.54 55.12
N ARG A 565 -33.03 -54.72 54.06
CA ARG A 565 -34.33 -55.38 54.16
C ARG A 565 -34.22 -56.84 54.58
N MET A 566 -33.25 -57.60 54.05
CA MET A 566 -32.99 -58.98 54.45
C MET A 566 -32.63 -59.06 55.94
N PHE A 567 -31.78 -58.13 56.42
CA PHE A 567 -31.40 -58.05 57.83
C PHE A 567 -32.60 -57.73 58.72
N THR A 568 -33.43 -56.74 58.37
CA THR A 568 -34.65 -56.41 59.13
C THR A 568 -35.64 -57.58 59.16
N ASN A 569 -35.78 -58.32 58.06
CA ASN A 569 -36.65 -59.50 58.02
C ASN A 569 -36.10 -60.66 58.85
N LEU A 570 -34.78 -60.87 58.85
CA LEU A 570 -34.11 -61.85 59.71
C LEU A 570 -34.28 -61.48 61.20
N GLU A 571 -34.18 -60.20 61.53
CA GLU A 571 -34.40 -59.71 62.90
C GLU A 571 -35.85 -59.95 63.35
N ARG A 572 -36.82 -59.70 62.48
CA ARG A 572 -38.23 -60.02 62.74
C ARG A 572 -38.46 -61.53 62.90
N SER A 573 -37.90 -62.36 62.02
CA SER A 573 -38.06 -63.81 62.10
C SER A 573 -37.41 -64.36 63.38
N MET A 574 -36.22 -63.88 63.75
CA MET A 574 -35.60 -64.18 65.04
C MET A 574 -36.43 -63.71 66.23
N GLY A 575 -37.05 -62.53 66.16
CA GLY A 575 -37.99 -62.04 67.17
C GLY A 575 -39.19 -62.97 67.33
N THR A 576 -39.79 -63.41 66.23
CA THR A 576 -40.88 -64.40 66.26
C THR A 576 -40.43 -65.76 66.79
N LEU A 577 -39.24 -66.23 66.42
CA LEU A 577 -38.67 -67.48 66.94
C LEU A 577 -38.39 -67.40 68.44
N ARG A 578 -37.90 -66.26 68.94
CA ARG A 578 -37.73 -66.02 70.39
C ARG A 578 -39.06 -65.97 71.12
N THR A 579 -40.09 -65.40 70.49
CA THR A 579 -41.45 -65.36 71.06
C THR A 579 -42.09 -66.74 71.08
N GLN A 580 -41.91 -67.53 70.01
CA GLN A 580 -42.34 -68.93 69.91
C GLN A 580 -41.58 -69.83 70.89
N SER A 581 -40.26 -69.65 71.06
CA SER A 581 -39.50 -70.41 72.06
C SER A 581 -39.91 -70.04 73.48
N GLY A 582 -40.19 -68.76 73.73
CA GLY A 582 -40.78 -68.30 74.99
C GLY A 582 -42.16 -68.92 75.26
N TRP A 583 -43.04 -68.94 74.25
CA TRP A 583 -44.35 -69.58 74.34
C TRP A 583 -44.26 -71.10 74.56
N LEU A 584 -43.39 -71.79 73.83
CA LEU A 584 -43.11 -73.21 74.03
C LEU A 584 -42.56 -73.47 75.45
N THR A 585 -41.66 -72.62 75.93
CA THR A 585 -41.13 -72.71 77.30
C THR A 585 -42.24 -72.52 78.34
N GLN A 586 -43.17 -71.60 78.12
CA GLN A 586 -44.34 -71.39 79.00
C GLN A 586 -45.36 -72.53 78.93
N GLN A 587 -45.61 -73.11 77.75
CA GLN A 587 -46.45 -74.30 77.61
C GLN A 587 -45.83 -75.51 78.31
N ILE A 588 -44.52 -75.73 78.17
CA ILE A 588 -43.79 -76.79 78.87
C ILE A 588 -43.85 -76.56 80.39
N ALA A 589 -43.72 -75.32 80.87
CA ALA A 589 -43.90 -74.99 82.27
C ALA A 589 -45.36 -75.16 82.76
N GLY A 590 -46.35 -74.95 81.90
CA GLY A 590 -47.77 -75.18 82.16
C GLY A 590 -48.14 -76.67 82.23
N PHE A 591 -47.56 -77.51 81.37
CA PHE A 591 -47.66 -78.97 81.45
C PHE A 591 -47.12 -79.52 82.77
N ASN A 592 -46.09 -78.89 83.34
CA ASN A 592 -45.53 -79.28 84.63
C ASN A 592 -46.38 -78.82 85.85
N ARG A 593 -47.44 -78.03 85.63
CA ARG A 593 -48.38 -77.59 86.69
C ARG A 593 -49.76 -78.23 86.60
N GLY A 594 -50.10 -78.88 85.48
CA GLY A 594 -51.37 -79.58 85.27
C GLY A 594 -51.44 -81.01 85.85
N THR A 595 -50.32 -81.54 86.32
CA THR A 595 -50.18 -82.92 86.84
C THR A 595 -50.21 -83.04 88.37
N ASN A 596 -50.75 -82.04 89.07
CA ASN A 596 -51.13 -82.16 90.48
C ASN A 596 -52.65 -81.96 90.63
N ARG A 597 -53.42 -82.96 90.22
CA ARG A 597 -54.75 -83.26 90.76
C ARG A 597 -54.94 -84.77 90.82
#